data_AF-A0A7R9ZKX1-F1
#
_entry.id   AF-A0A7R9ZKX1-F1
#
_cell.length_a   1.000
_cell.length_b   1.000
_cell.length_c   1.000
_cell.angle_alpha   90.00
_cell.angle_beta   90.00
_cell.angle_gamma   90.00
#
_symmetry.space_group_name_H-M   'P 1'
#
loop_
_entity.id
_entity.type
_entity.pdbx_description
1 polymer ?
#
loop_
_entity_poly.entity_id
_entity_poly.type
_entity_poly.pdbx_seq_one_letter_code
_entity_poly.pdbx_strand_id
1 'polypeptide(L)'
;ASRQSFWKRRAQRIHKFLRKLSGLSSQQLSDLVHRSIKSRLEYREETNVPDPFIGRDIKQCRTLCLLAAGAGGRQLTGIFRNLFFDYRHYSGGLPDCTLVRALYEDENGDPCMHGHSATAVPKSTSGMSSVVDLGEWVGEAFSAQHLDAVGQAKFASMLMDREDEFLGCDKIGESKGRPGGKSTHGSSHKQNPRSGAVDGDGSSETDIITMPERLTLQHNGRCIRAECMMVEVKSHNDRLDARQEDWLNILDLHGNARVCKFVKSPSDRKKHAPTKRKRGSEELFE
;
A
#
# COMPACT_ATOMS: atom_id res chain seq x y z
N ALA A 1 13.37 -32.19 -17.00
CA ALA A 1 11.94 -31.93 -16.74
C ALA A 1 11.65 -30.44 -16.96
N SER A 2 10.79 -30.10 -17.93
CA SER A 2 10.30 -28.73 -18.10
C SER A 2 9.62 -28.29 -16.79
N ARG A 3 10.19 -27.31 -16.09
CA ARG A 3 9.59 -26.74 -14.88
C ARG A 3 8.31 -26.02 -15.29
N GLN A 4 7.17 -26.72 -15.23
CA GLN A 4 5.86 -26.10 -15.41
C GLN A 4 5.75 -24.86 -14.51
N SER A 5 5.22 -23.74 -15.02
CA SER A 5 5.11 -22.48 -14.25
C SER A 5 4.25 -22.66 -12.99
N PHE A 6 4.45 -21.79 -11.99
CA PHE A 6 3.67 -21.79 -10.74
C PHE A 6 2.15 -21.83 -11.02
N TRP A 7 1.70 -20.95 -11.93
CA TRP A 7 0.32 -20.90 -12.40
C TRP A 7 -0.17 -22.26 -12.90
N LYS A 8 0.54 -22.89 -13.85
CA LYS A 8 0.12 -24.17 -14.44
C LYS A 8 -0.05 -25.27 -13.39
N ARG A 9 0.85 -25.36 -12.41
CA ARG A 9 0.79 -26.38 -11.34
C ARG A 9 -0.36 -26.18 -10.37
N ARG A 10 -0.85 -24.94 -10.21
CA ARG A 10 -1.86 -24.58 -9.20
C ARG A 10 -3.15 -24.03 -9.81
N ALA A 11 -3.29 -24.05 -11.13
CA ALA A 11 -4.35 -23.37 -11.86
C ALA A 11 -5.74 -23.70 -11.33
N GLN A 12 -6.07 -24.97 -11.12
CA GLN A 12 -7.37 -25.38 -10.58
C GLN A 12 -7.64 -24.80 -9.19
N ARG A 13 -6.65 -24.85 -8.28
CA ARG A 13 -6.77 -24.30 -6.92
C ARG A 13 -6.91 -22.78 -6.95
N ILE A 14 -6.10 -22.11 -7.78
CA ILE A 14 -6.15 -20.66 -7.97
C ILE A 14 -7.50 -20.24 -8.54
N HIS A 15 -8.01 -20.91 -9.58
CA HIS A 15 -9.31 -20.60 -10.16
C HIS A 15 -10.45 -20.79 -9.16
N LYS A 16 -10.44 -21.88 -8.38
CA LYS A 16 -11.43 -22.10 -7.31
C LYS A 16 -11.38 -20.99 -6.27
N PHE A 17 -10.19 -20.59 -5.85
CA PHE A 17 -9.99 -19.49 -4.91
C PHE A 17 -10.51 -18.16 -5.47
N LEU A 18 -10.08 -17.76 -6.66
CA LEU A 18 -10.49 -16.50 -7.30
C LEU A 18 -11.99 -16.43 -7.55
N ARG A 19 -12.62 -17.54 -7.96
CA ARG A 19 -14.09 -17.62 -8.12
C ARG A 19 -14.78 -17.39 -6.78
N LYS A 20 -14.33 -18.05 -5.72
CA LYS A 20 -14.88 -17.84 -4.37
C LYS A 20 -14.70 -16.39 -3.93
N LEU A 21 -13.50 -15.84 -4.06
CA LEU A 21 -13.16 -14.48 -3.66
C LEU A 21 -14.05 -13.43 -4.34
N SER A 22 -14.29 -13.58 -5.64
CA SER A 22 -15.12 -12.64 -6.42
C SER A 22 -16.57 -12.53 -5.96
N GLY A 23 -17.09 -13.56 -5.27
CA GLY A 23 -18.47 -13.61 -4.78
C GLY A 23 -18.64 -13.29 -3.30
N LEU A 24 -17.57 -12.94 -2.58
CA LEU A 24 -17.65 -12.58 -1.16
C LEU A 24 -18.21 -11.16 -0.98
N SER A 25 -19.06 -10.97 0.02
CA SER A 25 -19.52 -9.64 0.46
C SER A 25 -18.39 -8.86 1.17
N SER A 26 -18.56 -7.55 1.35
CA SER A 26 -17.59 -6.70 2.07
C SER A 26 -17.28 -7.22 3.48
N GLN A 27 -18.29 -7.65 4.24
CA GLN A 27 -18.07 -8.25 5.55
C GLN A 27 -17.33 -9.59 5.45
N GLN A 28 -17.66 -10.44 4.48
CA GLN A 28 -16.97 -11.73 4.30
C GLN A 28 -15.50 -11.54 3.88
N LEU A 29 -15.17 -10.46 3.18
CA LEU A 29 -13.80 -10.09 2.82
C LEU A 29 -13.02 -9.59 4.04
N SER A 30 -13.63 -8.73 4.86
CA SER A 30 -13.09 -8.34 6.18
C SER A 30 -12.78 -9.57 7.04
N ASP A 31 -13.77 -10.47 7.18
CA ASP A 31 -13.63 -11.72 7.94
C ASP A 31 -12.60 -12.68 7.36
N LEU A 32 -12.36 -12.64 6.04
CA LEU A 32 -11.32 -13.45 5.39
C LEU A 32 -9.93 -12.95 5.79
N VAL A 33 -9.70 -11.63 5.79
CA VAL A 33 -8.43 -11.03 6.20
C VAL A 33 -8.15 -11.31 7.67
N HIS A 34 -9.12 -11.03 8.55
CA HIS A 34 -8.98 -11.28 9.99
C HIS A 34 -8.60 -12.73 10.29
N ARG A 35 -9.35 -13.70 9.73
CA ARG A 35 -9.03 -15.13 9.89
C ARG A 35 -7.67 -15.50 9.31
N SER A 36 -7.27 -14.91 8.19
CA SER A 36 -5.97 -15.21 7.59
C SER A 36 -4.80 -14.73 8.48
N ILE A 37 -4.94 -13.58 9.13
CA ILE A 37 -3.93 -13.07 10.07
C ILE A 37 -3.92 -13.93 11.33
N LYS A 38 -5.10 -14.23 11.88
CA LYS A 38 -5.24 -15.09 13.07
C LYS A 38 -4.60 -16.47 12.86
N SER A 39 -4.91 -17.15 11.75
CA SER A 39 -4.32 -18.46 11.47
C SER A 39 -2.80 -18.42 11.22
N ARG A 40 -2.25 -17.28 10.74
CA ARG A 40 -0.79 -17.10 10.65
C ARG A 40 -0.15 -16.94 12.02
N LEU A 41 -0.80 -16.22 12.93
CA LEU A 41 -0.36 -16.09 14.32
C LEU A 41 -0.37 -17.45 15.03
N GLU A 42 -1.49 -18.18 14.96
CA GLU A 42 -1.62 -19.53 15.52
C GLU A 42 -0.53 -20.47 14.97
N TYR A 43 -0.32 -20.47 13.65
CA TYR A 43 0.73 -21.28 13.03
C TYR A 43 2.14 -20.91 13.50
N ARG A 44 2.42 -19.60 13.68
CA ARG A 44 3.72 -19.13 14.22
C ARG A 44 3.91 -19.62 15.65
N GLU A 45 2.89 -19.53 16.50
CA GLU A 45 2.95 -19.98 17.89
C GLU A 45 3.14 -21.50 17.98
N GLU A 46 2.48 -22.27 17.12
CA GLU A 46 2.61 -23.73 17.06
C GLU A 46 3.99 -24.20 16.55
N THR A 47 4.52 -23.53 15.52
CA THR A 47 5.72 -24.00 14.81
C THR A 47 7.02 -23.28 15.21
N ASN A 48 6.93 -22.19 15.96
CA ASN A 48 8.04 -21.26 16.24
C ASN A 48 8.76 -20.74 14.99
N VAL A 49 8.11 -20.79 13.81
CA VAL A 49 8.68 -20.26 12.57
C VAL A 49 8.57 -18.73 12.59
N PRO A 50 9.67 -17.99 12.39
CA PRO A 50 9.63 -16.53 12.38
C PRO A 50 8.83 -16.02 11.18
N ASP A 51 7.87 -15.14 11.43
CA ASP A 51 7.14 -14.37 10.42
C ASP A 51 7.43 -12.88 10.65
N PRO A 52 8.32 -12.25 9.87
CA PRO A 52 8.73 -10.87 10.11
C PRO A 52 7.59 -9.86 9.88
N PHE A 53 6.50 -10.26 9.22
CA PHE A 53 5.40 -9.36 8.87
C PHE A 53 4.20 -9.49 9.80
N ILE A 54 4.08 -10.57 10.57
CA ILE A 54 2.87 -10.83 11.38
C ILE A 54 2.60 -9.74 12.42
N GLY A 55 3.64 -9.21 13.06
CA GLY A 55 3.48 -8.14 14.05
C GLY A 55 2.89 -6.88 13.44
N ARG A 56 3.33 -6.51 12.23
CA ARG A 56 2.77 -5.38 11.47
C ARG A 56 1.33 -5.66 11.04
N ASP A 57 1.06 -6.86 10.52
CA ASP A 57 -0.26 -7.22 10.04
C ASP A 57 -1.29 -7.24 11.17
N ILE A 58 -0.90 -7.70 12.38
CA ILE A 58 -1.76 -7.64 13.58
C ILE A 58 -2.02 -6.19 13.99
N LYS A 59 -0.96 -5.36 14.05
CA LYS A 59 -1.09 -3.93 14.38
C LYS A 59 -1.98 -3.16 13.41
N GLN A 60 -2.11 -3.61 12.16
CA GLN A 60 -2.91 -2.97 11.11
C GLN A 60 -4.17 -3.77 10.74
N CYS A 61 -4.58 -4.72 11.59
CA CYS A 61 -5.59 -5.71 11.21
C CYS A 61 -6.92 -5.06 10.79
N ARG A 62 -7.42 -4.05 11.50
CA ARG A 62 -8.71 -3.43 11.14
C ARG A 62 -8.57 -2.61 9.86
N THR A 63 -7.46 -1.90 9.67
CA THR A 63 -7.14 -1.22 8.41
C THR A 63 -7.16 -2.19 7.22
N LEU A 64 -6.46 -3.32 7.33
CA LEU A 64 -6.41 -4.34 6.26
C LEU A 64 -7.80 -4.93 5.97
N CYS A 65 -8.60 -5.16 7.02
CA CYS A 65 -9.98 -5.62 6.89
C CYS A 65 -10.86 -4.62 6.14
N LEU A 66 -10.77 -3.32 6.48
CA LEU A 66 -11.54 -2.26 5.80
C LEU A 66 -11.11 -2.09 4.35
N LEU A 67 -9.80 -2.14 4.06
CA LEU A 67 -9.28 -2.07 2.69
C LEU A 67 -9.82 -3.22 1.82
N ALA A 68 -9.84 -4.45 2.35
CA ALA A 68 -10.40 -5.58 1.63
C ALA A 68 -11.92 -5.44 1.41
N ALA A 69 -12.64 -4.95 2.42
CA ALA A 69 -14.07 -4.67 2.32
C ALA A 69 -14.39 -3.59 1.27
N GLY A 70 -13.57 -2.53 1.20
CA GLY A 70 -13.75 -1.40 0.27
C GLY A 70 -13.28 -1.69 -1.16
N ALA A 71 -12.23 -2.51 -1.35
CA ALA A 71 -11.80 -2.97 -2.67
C ALA A 71 -12.81 -3.94 -3.30
N GLY A 72 -13.42 -4.78 -2.47
CA GLY A 72 -14.41 -5.76 -2.91
C GLY A 72 -13.79 -6.97 -3.62
N GLY A 73 -14.57 -8.05 -3.72
CA GLY A 73 -14.07 -9.35 -4.14
C GLY A 73 -13.60 -9.39 -5.60
N ARG A 74 -14.28 -8.64 -6.48
CA ARG A 74 -13.96 -8.58 -7.92
C ARG A 74 -12.64 -7.85 -8.19
N GLN A 75 -12.40 -6.70 -7.55
CA GLN A 75 -11.15 -5.97 -7.71
C GLN A 75 -9.97 -6.77 -7.16
N LEU A 76 -10.10 -7.34 -5.95
CA LEU A 76 -9.08 -8.23 -5.36
C LEU A 76 -8.80 -9.46 -6.24
N THR A 77 -9.84 -10.02 -6.87
CA THR A 77 -9.69 -11.11 -7.83
C THR A 77 -8.86 -10.69 -9.05
N GLY A 78 -9.07 -9.47 -9.57
CA GLY A 78 -8.24 -8.89 -10.64
C GLY A 78 -6.77 -8.79 -10.22
N ILE A 79 -6.50 -8.25 -9.04
CA ILE A 79 -5.14 -8.12 -8.48
C ILE A 79 -4.47 -9.49 -8.35
N PHE A 80 -5.10 -10.42 -7.63
CA PHE A 80 -4.50 -11.73 -7.38
C PHE A 80 -4.35 -12.58 -8.64
N ARG A 81 -5.26 -12.47 -9.61
CA ARG A 81 -5.12 -13.19 -10.88
C ARG A 81 -3.81 -12.81 -11.57
N ASN A 82 -3.49 -11.52 -11.65
CA ASN A 82 -2.29 -11.02 -12.30
C ASN A 82 -1.02 -11.42 -11.52
N LEU A 83 -1.04 -11.28 -10.18
CA LEU A 83 0.08 -11.71 -9.33
C LEU A 83 0.33 -13.22 -9.39
N PHE A 84 -0.70 -14.06 -9.46
CA PHE A 84 -0.53 -15.51 -9.62
C PHE A 84 -0.06 -15.92 -11.00
N PHE A 85 -0.43 -15.16 -12.04
CA PHE A 85 -0.03 -15.42 -13.41
C PHE A 85 1.45 -15.09 -13.62
N ASP A 86 1.87 -13.87 -13.30
CA ASP A 86 3.26 -13.42 -13.41
C ASP A 86 3.61 -12.37 -12.33
N TYR A 87 4.00 -12.86 -11.15
CA TYR A 87 4.46 -12.02 -10.06
C TYR A 87 5.66 -11.13 -10.45
N ARG A 88 6.57 -11.61 -11.32
CA ARG A 88 7.77 -10.82 -11.67
C ARG A 88 7.39 -9.59 -12.50
N HIS A 89 6.39 -9.72 -13.36
CA HIS A 89 5.86 -8.60 -14.12
C HIS A 89 5.03 -7.65 -13.24
N TYR A 90 4.07 -8.21 -12.49
CA TYR A 90 3.04 -7.45 -11.76
C TYR A 90 3.41 -7.05 -10.33
N SER A 91 4.58 -7.43 -9.81
CA SER A 91 5.04 -6.96 -8.49
C SER A 91 5.43 -5.48 -8.44
N GLY A 92 5.55 -4.83 -9.60
CA GLY A 92 5.74 -3.38 -9.72
C GLY A 92 4.61 -2.72 -10.52
N GLY A 93 4.54 -1.40 -10.46
CA GLY A 93 3.58 -0.59 -11.21
C GLY A 93 2.19 -0.45 -10.58
N LEU A 94 1.99 -0.96 -9.35
CA LEU A 94 0.77 -0.69 -8.59
C LEU A 94 0.67 0.83 -8.28
N PRO A 95 -0.55 1.38 -8.20
CA PRO A 95 -0.75 2.79 -7.90
C PRO A 95 -0.13 3.24 -6.57
N ASP A 96 0.44 4.44 -6.55
CA ASP A 96 1.12 5.02 -5.38
C ASP A 96 0.27 5.07 -4.11
N CYS A 97 -1.02 5.39 -4.26
CA CYS A 97 -1.91 5.66 -3.14
C CYS A 97 -3.14 4.75 -3.17
N THR A 98 -3.58 4.34 -1.98
CA THR A 98 -4.89 3.73 -1.75
C THR A 98 -5.68 4.65 -0.84
N LEU A 99 -6.77 5.20 -1.34
CA LEU A 99 -7.71 6.02 -0.58
C LEU A 99 -8.88 5.15 -0.16
N VAL A 100 -9.27 5.25 1.10
CA VAL A 100 -10.43 4.53 1.65
C VAL A 100 -11.34 5.52 2.35
N ARG A 101 -12.65 5.31 2.19
CA ARG A 101 -13.67 6.00 2.97
C ARG A 101 -14.76 5.02 3.38
N ALA A 102 -15.46 5.34 4.45
CA ALA A 102 -16.69 4.67 4.82
C ALA A 102 -17.84 5.66 4.78
N LEU A 103 -18.99 5.18 4.31
CA LEU A 103 -20.23 5.93 4.23
C LEU A 103 -21.28 5.16 5.03
N TYR A 104 -22.17 5.86 5.73
CA TYR A 104 -23.36 5.21 6.26
C TYR A 104 -24.24 4.77 5.09
N GLU A 105 -24.78 3.56 5.18
CA GLU A 105 -25.86 3.14 4.30
C GLU A 105 -27.13 3.87 4.78
N ASP A 106 -27.59 4.85 4.00
CA ASP A 106 -28.82 5.58 4.34
C ASP A 106 -29.99 4.59 4.36
N GLU A 107 -30.85 4.69 5.38
CA GLU A 107 -31.94 3.73 5.69
C GLU A 107 -32.99 3.55 4.57
N ASN A 108 -32.88 4.30 3.47
CA ASN A 108 -33.83 4.32 2.37
C ASN A 108 -33.60 3.25 1.28
N GLY A 109 -32.73 2.25 1.54
CA GLY A 109 -32.31 1.27 0.52
C GLY A 109 -32.06 -0.15 1.01
N ASP A 110 -33.00 -0.71 1.78
CA ASP A 110 -33.15 -2.15 2.11
C ASP A 110 -32.19 -2.77 3.16
N PRO A 111 -32.61 -3.82 3.88
CA PRO A 111 -32.61 -3.81 5.34
C PRO A 111 -31.58 -4.78 5.91
N CYS A 112 -30.59 -4.25 6.62
CA CYS A 112 -29.95 -5.03 7.66
C CYS A 112 -30.95 -5.22 8.84
N MET A 113 -31.80 -6.26 8.72
CA MET A 113 -32.52 -6.98 9.80
C MET A 113 -33.82 -6.39 10.40
N HIS A 114 -34.89 -7.17 10.15
CA HIS A 114 -36.03 -7.56 11.01
C HIS A 114 -36.85 -6.53 11.80
N GLY A 115 -38.12 -6.36 11.37
CA GLY A 115 -39.27 -6.31 12.28
C GLY A 115 -39.97 -4.96 12.44
N HIS A 116 -41.16 -4.86 11.81
CA HIS A 116 -42.29 -4.01 12.18
C HIS A 116 -42.08 -2.48 12.26
N SER A 117 -42.39 -1.79 11.17
CA SER A 117 -43.56 -0.89 11.08
C SER A 117 -43.45 -0.02 9.82
N ALA A 118 -44.27 -0.31 8.83
CA ALA A 118 -44.32 0.42 7.57
C ALA A 118 -45.06 1.75 7.77
N THR A 119 -44.31 2.84 7.93
CA THR A 119 -44.84 4.19 7.65
C THR A 119 -44.00 4.82 6.55
N ALA A 120 -44.64 5.03 5.41
CA ALA A 120 -44.00 5.53 4.20
C ALA A 120 -43.61 7.00 4.38
N VAL A 121 -42.30 7.26 4.43
CA VAL A 121 -41.74 8.62 4.47
C VAL A 121 -41.39 9.06 3.04
N PRO A 122 -41.70 10.31 2.63
CA PRO A 122 -41.45 10.79 1.28
C PRO A 122 -39.96 10.89 0.94
N LYS A 123 -39.62 10.46 -0.28
CA LYS A 123 -38.27 10.48 -0.87
C LYS A 123 -37.73 11.91 -1.00
N SER A 124 -36.83 12.31 -0.10
CA SER A 124 -36.07 13.55 -0.24
C SER A 124 -34.99 13.39 -1.32
N THR A 125 -35.08 14.24 -2.33
CA THR A 125 -34.06 14.47 -3.35
C THR A 125 -32.80 15.07 -2.71
N SER A 126 -31.61 14.53 -3.03
CA SER A 126 -30.28 14.91 -2.52
C SER A 126 -29.83 14.28 -1.18
N GLY A 127 -29.95 12.96 -1.04
CA GLY A 127 -29.28 12.21 0.02
C GLY A 127 -27.78 12.09 -0.22
N MET A 128 -26.98 13.06 0.26
CA MET A 128 -25.54 12.85 0.43
C MET A 128 -25.35 11.86 1.57
N SER A 129 -24.91 10.64 1.28
CA SER A 129 -24.55 9.68 2.31
C SER A 129 -23.46 10.28 3.20
N SER A 130 -23.72 10.29 4.52
CA SER A 130 -22.79 10.86 5.49
C SER A 130 -21.51 10.02 5.56
N VAL A 131 -20.35 10.70 5.54
CA VAL A 131 -19.05 10.07 5.73
C VAL A 131 -18.91 9.65 7.20
N VAL A 132 -18.35 8.46 7.42
CA VAL A 132 -18.02 7.93 8.75
C VAL A 132 -16.61 8.42 9.13
N ASP A 133 -16.44 8.88 10.36
CA ASP A 133 -15.10 9.15 10.89
C ASP A 133 -14.41 7.81 11.16
N LEU A 134 -13.31 7.58 10.45
CA LEU A 134 -12.55 6.33 10.49
C LEU A 134 -11.50 6.32 11.61
N GLY A 135 -11.19 7.46 12.22
CA GLY A 135 -10.04 7.62 13.12
C GLY A 135 -10.09 6.72 14.36
N GLU A 136 -11.29 6.37 14.84
CA GLU A 136 -11.48 5.47 15.98
C GLU A 136 -11.34 3.98 15.60
N TRP A 137 -11.37 3.67 14.30
CA TRP A 137 -11.63 2.31 13.80
C TRP A 137 -10.49 1.72 13.00
N VAL A 138 -9.83 2.54 12.19
CA VAL A 138 -8.76 2.14 11.29
C VAL A 138 -7.71 3.23 11.25
N GLY A 139 -6.52 2.86 10.81
CA GLY A 139 -5.35 3.70 10.85
C GLY A 139 -4.61 3.59 12.17
N GLU A 140 -4.59 2.39 12.76
CA GLU A 140 -3.86 2.09 13.99
C GLU A 140 -2.37 2.49 13.89
N ALA A 141 -1.79 2.37 12.70
CA ALA A 141 -0.42 2.76 12.39
C ALA A 141 -0.26 4.23 11.91
N PHE A 142 -1.35 5.00 11.84
CA PHE A 142 -1.35 6.40 11.41
C PHE A 142 -1.83 7.34 12.52
N SER A 143 -2.00 6.86 13.75
CA SER A 143 -2.26 7.74 14.89
C SER A 143 -1.08 8.70 15.08
N ALA A 144 -1.37 9.95 15.46
CA ALA A 144 -0.32 10.96 15.68
C ALA A 144 0.75 10.43 16.66
N GLN A 145 0.31 9.76 17.73
CA GLN A 145 1.19 9.11 18.70
C GLN A 145 2.09 8.05 18.06
N HIS A 146 1.57 7.22 17.16
CA HIS A 146 2.36 6.22 16.46
C HIS A 146 3.35 6.86 15.47
N LEU A 147 2.92 7.86 14.72
CA LEU A 147 3.80 8.59 13.79
C LEU A 147 4.92 9.32 14.52
N ASP A 148 4.62 9.92 15.68
CA ASP A 148 5.62 10.55 16.55
C ASP A 148 6.59 9.51 17.10
N ALA A 149 6.10 8.36 17.59
CA ALA A 149 6.94 7.27 18.07
C ALA A 149 7.85 6.71 16.97
N VAL A 150 7.32 6.49 15.76
CA VAL A 150 8.10 6.05 14.59
C VAL A 150 9.11 7.12 14.17
N GLY A 151 8.72 8.39 14.21
CA GLY A 151 9.62 9.52 13.94
C GLY A 151 10.78 9.58 14.93
N GLN A 152 10.49 9.41 16.22
CA GLN A 152 11.49 9.35 17.29
C GLN A 152 12.40 8.13 17.14
N ALA A 153 11.85 6.94 16.87
CA ALA A 153 12.64 5.73 16.66
C ALA A 153 13.55 5.85 15.43
N LYS A 154 13.06 6.42 14.33
CA LYS A 154 13.87 6.69 13.14
C LYS A 154 14.97 7.72 13.42
N PHE A 155 14.67 8.76 14.20
CA PHE A 155 15.65 9.74 14.63
C PHE A 155 16.73 9.11 15.53
N ALA A 156 16.34 8.27 16.48
CA ALA A 156 17.25 7.51 17.33
C ALA A 156 18.15 6.56 16.51
N SER A 157 17.58 5.80 15.57
CA SER A 157 18.34 4.94 14.65
C SER A 157 19.34 5.74 13.81
N MET A 158 18.97 6.92 13.31
CA MET A 158 19.90 7.81 12.59
C MET A 158 21.05 8.34 13.48
N LEU A 159 20.83 8.43 14.80
CA LEU A 159 21.88 8.81 15.75
C LEU A 159 22.80 7.62 16.11
N MET A 160 22.31 6.39 16.06
CA MET A 160 23.12 5.20 16.39
C MET A 160 23.96 4.69 15.21
N ASP A 161 23.52 4.88 13.97
CA ASP A 161 24.20 4.37 12.76
C ASP A 161 25.42 5.21 12.30
N ARG A 162 26.00 6.07 13.16
CA ARG A 162 26.97 7.10 12.69
C ARG A 162 28.33 7.18 13.34
N GLU A 163 28.68 6.36 14.32
CA GLU A 163 30.05 6.39 14.86
C GLU A 163 31.03 5.47 14.10
N ASP A 164 30.58 4.32 13.60
CA ASP A 164 31.49 3.35 12.95
C ASP A 164 31.80 3.69 11.48
N GLU A 165 30.88 4.32 10.74
CA GLU A 165 31.11 4.72 9.34
C GLU A 165 31.84 6.08 9.23
N PHE A 166 31.79 6.91 10.28
CA PHE A 166 32.45 8.23 10.29
C PHE A 166 33.92 8.18 10.73
N LEU A 167 34.32 7.18 11.52
CA LEU A 167 35.71 7.08 11.99
C LEU A 167 36.69 6.49 10.97
N GLY A 168 36.24 6.06 9.78
CA GLY A 168 37.14 5.68 8.68
C GLY A 168 38.20 4.66 9.07
N CYS A 169 37.95 3.87 10.12
CA CYS A 169 38.87 2.86 10.64
C CYS A 169 38.62 1.51 9.96
N ASP A 170 38.41 1.51 8.65
CA ASP A 170 38.80 0.36 7.85
C ASP A 170 40.31 0.26 7.99
N LYS A 171 40.75 -0.69 8.83
CA LYS A 171 42.14 -1.09 9.02
C LYS A 171 42.88 -1.17 7.68
N ILE A 172 43.58 -0.09 7.34
CA ILE A 172 44.67 -0.09 6.39
C ILE A 172 45.89 -0.64 7.13
N GLY A 173 46.25 -1.89 6.84
CA GLY A 173 47.49 -2.54 7.30
C GLY A 173 47.27 -4.05 7.51
N GLU A 174 47.94 -4.98 6.84
CA GLU A 174 49.22 -4.93 6.14
C GLU A 174 49.23 -5.84 4.90
N SER A 175 49.89 -5.33 3.87
CA SER A 175 50.26 -6.03 2.64
C SER A 175 51.42 -7.00 2.88
N LYS A 176 51.27 -8.27 2.46
CA LYS A 176 52.40 -9.06 1.93
C LYS A 176 51.98 -9.91 0.72
N GLY A 177 52.14 -9.31 -0.46
CA GLY A 177 52.78 -9.91 -1.64
C GLY A 177 52.11 -11.09 -2.36
N ARG A 178 51.65 -10.84 -3.59
CA ARG A 178 51.91 -11.71 -4.76
C ARG A 178 51.63 -10.97 -6.07
N PRO A 179 52.57 -10.97 -7.05
CA PRO A 179 52.30 -10.41 -8.36
C PRO A 179 51.79 -11.50 -9.31
N GLY A 180 50.80 -11.18 -10.14
CA GLY A 180 50.48 -11.97 -11.32
C GLY A 180 49.00 -12.26 -11.49
N GLY A 181 48.35 -11.51 -12.38
CA GLY A 181 47.01 -11.84 -12.85
C GLY A 181 46.30 -10.67 -13.49
N LYS A 182 46.60 -10.40 -14.77
CA LYS A 182 45.70 -9.63 -15.64
C LYS A 182 44.42 -10.44 -15.81
N SER A 183 43.29 -9.98 -15.29
CA SER A 183 41.99 -10.29 -15.88
C SER A 183 41.06 -9.08 -15.86
N THR A 184 40.85 -8.58 -17.06
CA THR A 184 39.76 -7.71 -17.47
C THR A 184 38.49 -8.55 -17.59
N HIS A 185 37.49 -8.29 -16.76
CA HIS A 185 36.09 -8.09 -17.16
C HIS A 185 35.22 -7.91 -15.92
N GLY A 186 34.57 -6.74 -15.84
CA GLY A 186 33.77 -6.28 -14.72
C GLY A 186 32.59 -7.20 -14.42
N SER A 187 32.67 -7.87 -13.27
CA SER A 187 31.51 -8.34 -12.55
C SER A 187 30.95 -7.17 -11.75
N SER A 188 29.92 -6.53 -12.30
CA SER A 188 29.05 -5.62 -11.54
C SER A 188 28.27 -6.46 -10.52
N HIS A 189 28.91 -6.77 -9.40
CA HIS A 189 28.24 -7.28 -8.21
C HIS A 189 27.46 -6.11 -7.61
N LYS A 190 26.25 -5.88 -8.14
CA LYS A 190 25.18 -5.18 -7.43
C LYS A 190 24.88 -6.02 -6.18
N GLN A 191 25.61 -5.76 -5.11
CA GLN A 191 25.13 -6.05 -3.77
C GLN A 191 23.87 -5.20 -3.62
N ASN A 192 22.71 -5.83 -3.77
CA ASN A 192 21.49 -5.25 -3.24
C ASN A 192 21.77 -4.94 -1.77
N PRO A 193 21.58 -3.70 -1.29
CA PRO A 193 21.51 -3.49 0.14
C PRO A 193 20.36 -4.38 0.61
N ARG A 194 20.70 -5.45 1.33
CA ARG A 194 19.75 -6.08 2.23
C ARG A 194 19.29 -4.93 3.11
N SER A 195 18.06 -4.48 2.90
CA SER A 195 17.28 -3.80 3.93
C SER A 195 17.20 -4.79 5.09
N GLY A 196 18.27 -4.82 5.89
CA GLY A 196 18.31 -5.46 7.18
C GLY A 196 17.20 -4.82 7.97
N ALA A 197 16.29 -5.67 8.44
CA ALA A 197 15.43 -5.31 9.54
C ALA A 197 16.36 -4.78 10.65
N VAL A 198 16.24 -3.50 10.94
CA VAL A 198 16.77 -2.90 12.16
C VAL A 198 15.87 -3.40 13.28
N ASP A 199 16.02 -4.69 13.60
CA ASP A 199 15.51 -5.32 14.82
C ASP A 199 16.59 -5.13 15.88
N GLY A 200 16.66 -3.91 16.39
CA GLY A 200 17.67 -3.47 17.35
C GLY A 200 17.10 -2.42 18.28
N ASP A 201 15.94 -2.68 18.88
CA ASP A 201 15.54 -1.98 20.10
C ASP A 201 15.42 -3.01 21.23
N GLY A 202 16.27 -2.82 22.23
CA GLY A 202 16.43 -3.68 23.40
C GLY A 202 15.31 -3.53 24.43
N SER A 203 14.07 -3.25 24.01
CA SER A 203 12.91 -3.37 24.87
C SER A 203 12.49 -4.85 24.92
N SER A 204 13.14 -5.62 25.80
CA SER A 204 12.77 -7.00 26.14
C SER A 204 11.47 -7.09 26.94
N GLU A 205 10.52 -6.21 26.66
CA GLU A 205 9.13 -6.41 27.04
C GLU A 205 8.49 -7.02 25.80
N THR A 206 8.32 -8.34 25.83
CA THR A 206 7.52 -9.03 24.83
C THR A 206 6.11 -8.49 24.92
N ASP A 207 5.84 -7.37 24.23
CA ASP A 207 4.49 -6.86 24.03
C ASP A 207 3.68 -8.06 23.56
N ILE A 208 2.79 -8.55 24.42
CA ILE A 208 1.94 -9.67 24.11
C ILE A 208 1.01 -9.16 23.01
N ILE A 209 1.41 -9.41 21.75
CA ILE A 209 0.68 -8.96 20.57
C ILE A 209 -0.65 -9.70 20.57
N THR A 210 -1.68 -9.05 21.10
CA THR A 210 -3.03 -9.60 21.17
C THR A 210 -3.74 -9.32 19.87
N MET A 211 -4.42 -10.33 19.32
CA MET A 211 -5.19 -10.19 18.08
C MET A 211 -6.36 -9.21 18.29
N PRO A 212 -6.49 -8.14 17.48
CA PRO A 212 -7.61 -7.23 17.56
C PRO A 212 -8.95 -7.93 17.32
N GLU A 213 -10.00 -7.37 17.91
CA GLU A 213 -11.37 -7.81 17.63
C GLU A 213 -11.72 -7.66 16.15
N ARG A 214 -12.53 -8.61 15.67
CA ARG A 214 -13.03 -8.64 14.29
C ARG A 214 -13.78 -7.36 13.97
N LEU A 215 -13.42 -6.72 12.85
CA LEU A 215 -14.12 -5.54 12.36
C LEU A 215 -15.50 -5.90 11.81
N THR A 216 -16.55 -5.40 12.46
CA THR A 216 -17.92 -5.39 11.93
C THR A 216 -18.17 -4.09 11.17
N LEU A 217 -18.75 -4.16 9.97
CA LEU A 217 -19.11 -3.00 9.15
C LEU A 217 -20.38 -2.28 9.69
N GLN A 218 -20.37 -1.93 10.98
CA GLN A 218 -21.45 -1.24 11.68
C GLN A 218 -20.93 -0.20 12.68
N HIS A 219 -21.15 1.09 12.42
CA HIS A 219 -20.68 2.19 13.25
C HIS A 219 -21.86 2.84 13.99
N ASN A 220 -21.78 2.96 15.31
CA ASN A 220 -22.87 3.47 16.16
C ASN A 220 -24.23 2.79 15.86
N GLY A 221 -24.22 1.47 15.68
CA GLY A 221 -25.41 0.67 15.37
C GLY A 221 -25.92 0.79 13.93
N ARG A 222 -25.26 1.56 13.06
CA ARG A 222 -25.65 1.75 11.66
C ARG A 222 -24.73 0.98 10.71
N CYS A 223 -25.29 0.35 9.69
CA CYS A 223 -24.53 -0.32 8.63
C CYS A 223 -23.68 0.70 7.85
N ILE A 224 -22.44 0.32 7.55
CA ILE A 224 -21.52 1.16 6.76
C ILE A 224 -21.06 0.44 5.50
N ARG A 225 -20.84 1.22 4.45
CA ARG A 225 -20.26 0.79 3.18
C ARG A 225 -18.87 1.37 3.05
N ALA A 226 -17.87 0.50 2.94
CA ALA A 226 -16.51 0.89 2.63
C ALA A 226 -16.34 1.08 1.11
N GLU A 227 -15.61 2.11 0.71
CA GLU A 227 -15.21 2.35 -0.67
C GLU A 227 -13.70 2.56 -0.74
N CYS A 228 -13.07 1.99 -1.77
CA CYS A 228 -11.64 2.08 -2.02
C CYS A 228 -11.37 2.69 -3.41
N MET A 229 -10.36 3.56 -3.48
CA MET A 229 -9.85 4.14 -4.73
C MET A 229 -8.33 3.99 -4.78
N MET A 230 -7.83 3.48 -5.90
CA MET A 230 -6.40 3.38 -6.17
C MET A 230 -5.98 4.58 -7.02
N VAL A 231 -4.93 5.30 -6.60
CA VAL A 231 -4.53 6.54 -7.26
C VAL A 231 -3.04 6.50 -7.58
N GLU A 232 -2.73 6.65 -8.86
CA GLU A 232 -1.37 6.84 -9.35
C GLU A 232 -1.08 8.34 -9.41
N VAL A 233 0.04 8.77 -8.84
CA VAL A 233 0.38 10.18 -8.68
C VAL A 233 1.49 10.56 -9.65
N LYS A 234 1.20 11.53 -10.51
CA LYS A 234 2.16 11.98 -11.53
C LYS A 234 2.50 13.44 -11.36
N SER A 235 3.79 13.74 -11.45
CA SER A 235 4.23 15.12 -11.61
C SER A 235 3.81 15.66 -12.99
N HIS A 236 3.92 16.98 -13.17
CA HIS A 236 3.52 17.64 -14.42
C HIS A 236 4.19 17.07 -15.69
N ASN A 237 5.46 16.67 -15.59
CA ASN A 237 6.23 16.10 -16.70
C ASN A 237 6.26 14.57 -16.70
N ASP A 238 5.78 13.95 -15.64
CA ASP A 238 5.80 12.50 -15.52
C ASP A 238 4.70 11.86 -16.37
N ARG A 239 4.99 10.65 -16.83
CA ARG A 239 4.11 9.83 -17.66
C ARG A 239 3.92 8.47 -16.99
N LEU A 240 2.82 7.82 -17.32
CA LEU A 240 2.64 6.43 -16.94
C LEU A 240 3.61 5.57 -17.75
N ASP A 241 4.24 4.59 -17.11
CA ASP A 241 4.86 3.50 -17.83
C ASP A 241 3.82 2.43 -18.21
N ALA A 242 4.18 1.53 -19.12
CA ALA A 242 3.26 0.50 -19.61
C ALA A 242 2.70 -0.40 -18.50
N ARG A 243 3.47 -0.68 -17.43
CA ARG A 243 2.99 -1.53 -16.32
C ARG A 243 1.97 -0.79 -15.45
N GLN A 244 2.19 0.51 -15.24
CA GLN A 244 1.25 1.36 -14.54
C GLN A 244 -0.07 1.48 -15.31
N GLU A 245 0.00 1.64 -16.64
CA GLU A 245 -1.18 1.62 -17.52
C GLU A 245 -1.93 0.28 -17.41
N ASP A 246 -1.24 -0.85 -17.47
CA ASP A 246 -1.83 -2.18 -17.29
C ASP A 246 -2.55 -2.29 -15.94
N TRP A 247 -1.90 -1.86 -14.85
CA TRP A 247 -2.50 -1.89 -13.51
C TRP A 247 -3.75 -1.01 -13.41
N LEU A 248 -3.71 0.21 -13.94
CA LEU A 248 -4.87 1.10 -13.94
C LEU A 248 -6.04 0.47 -14.70
N ASN A 249 -5.78 -0.13 -15.87
CA ASN A 249 -6.80 -0.84 -16.63
C ASN A 249 -7.39 -2.02 -15.84
N ILE A 250 -6.55 -2.85 -15.21
CA ILE A 250 -6.98 -3.99 -14.39
C ILE A 250 -7.86 -3.53 -13.22
N LEU A 251 -7.48 -2.44 -12.55
CA LEU A 251 -8.14 -1.95 -11.35
C LEU A 251 -9.45 -1.20 -11.64
N ASP A 252 -9.54 -0.51 -12.79
CA ASP A 252 -10.75 0.23 -13.21
C ASP A 252 -11.86 -0.71 -13.72
N LEU A 253 -11.52 -1.92 -14.22
CA LEU A 253 -12.53 -2.91 -14.66
C LEU A 253 -13.57 -3.26 -13.59
N HIS A 254 -13.16 -3.28 -12.31
CA HIS A 254 -13.98 -3.78 -11.21
C HIS A 254 -13.93 -2.91 -9.96
N GLY A 255 -13.30 -1.73 -10.03
CA GLY A 255 -13.13 -0.83 -8.90
C GLY A 255 -13.01 0.61 -9.36
N ASN A 256 -12.20 1.39 -8.65
CA ASN A 256 -12.00 2.81 -8.94
C ASN A 256 -10.50 3.10 -8.97
N ALA A 257 -9.95 3.30 -10.16
CA ALA A 257 -8.55 3.65 -10.36
C ALA A 257 -8.45 5.00 -11.07
N ARG A 258 -7.57 5.87 -10.58
CA ARG A 258 -7.42 7.24 -11.08
C ARG A 258 -5.96 7.65 -11.18
N VAL A 259 -5.71 8.63 -12.03
CA VAL A 259 -4.41 9.31 -12.13
C VAL A 259 -4.57 10.72 -11.59
N CYS A 260 -3.81 11.05 -10.56
CA CYS A 260 -3.72 12.41 -10.03
C CYS A 260 -2.48 13.09 -10.62
N LYS A 261 -2.69 14.03 -11.55
CA LYS A 261 -1.59 14.75 -12.20
C LYS A 261 -1.47 16.18 -11.66
N PHE A 262 -0.32 16.50 -11.06
CA PHE A 262 -0.02 17.86 -10.64
C PHE A 262 0.22 18.77 -11.84
N VAL A 263 -0.46 19.91 -11.87
CA VAL A 263 -0.26 20.96 -12.89
C VAL A 263 0.70 22.01 -12.36
N LYS A 264 1.62 22.52 -13.19
CA LYS A 264 2.50 23.63 -12.80
C LYS A 264 1.67 24.82 -12.33
N SER A 265 2.05 25.38 -11.18
CA SER A 265 1.43 26.60 -10.68
C SER A 265 1.59 27.75 -11.68
N PRO A 266 0.63 28.68 -11.78
CA PRO A 266 0.77 29.87 -12.63
C PRO A 266 2.01 30.71 -12.28
N SER A 267 2.43 30.72 -11.01
CA SER A 267 3.64 31.40 -10.55
C SER A 267 4.93 30.84 -11.16
N ASP A 268 5.00 29.53 -11.40
CA ASP A 268 6.18 28.91 -12.02
C ASP A 268 6.30 29.23 -13.52
N ARG A 269 5.18 29.57 -14.18
CA ARG A 269 5.20 29.95 -15.60
C ARG A 269 5.87 31.32 -15.82
N LYS A 270 5.79 32.24 -14.86
CA LYS A 270 6.37 33.60 -15.00
C LYS A 270 7.89 33.62 -14.91
N LYS A 271 8.51 32.72 -14.14
CA LYS A 271 9.99 32.65 -14.00
C LYS A 271 10.70 32.19 -15.27
N HIS A 272 10.01 31.51 -16.19
CA HIS A 272 10.56 31.03 -17.46
C HIS A 272 10.00 31.76 -18.69
N ALA A 273 9.22 32.83 -18.51
CA ALA A 273 8.89 33.67 -19.65
C ALA A 273 10.20 34.26 -20.18
N PRO A 274 10.58 33.99 -21.44
CA PRO A 274 11.82 34.50 -21.99
C PRO A 274 11.78 36.01 -21.88
N THR A 275 12.70 36.59 -21.12
CA THR A 275 12.90 38.03 -21.05
C THR A 275 13.15 38.46 -22.48
N LYS A 276 12.13 39.05 -23.13
CA LYS A 276 12.26 39.62 -24.47
C LYS A 276 13.36 40.67 -24.35
N ARG A 277 14.59 40.31 -24.70
CA ARG A 277 15.68 41.26 -24.92
C ARG A 277 15.15 42.21 -25.98
N LYS A 278 14.79 43.43 -25.58
CA LYS A 278 14.59 44.55 -26.49
C LYS A 278 15.86 44.61 -27.34
N ARG A 279 15.78 44.18 -28.61
CA ARG A 279 16.79 44.52 -29.59
C ARG A 279 16.74 46.03 -29.71
N GLY A 280 17.81 46.69 -29.27
CA GLY A 280 18.02 48.10 -29.53
C GLY A 280 17.98 48.30 -31.03
N SER A 281 17.07 49.16 -31.48
CA SER A 281 17.18 49.83 -32.76
C SER A 281 18.43 50.70 -32.70
N GLU A 282 19.50 50.28 -33.37
CA GLU A 282 20.57 51.19 -33.75
C GLU A 282 19.96 52.27 -34.65
N GLU A 283 19.98 53.50 -34.15
CA GLU A 283 19.77 54.71 -34.94
C GLU A 283 20.87 54.76 -36.01
N LEU A 284 20.46 54.72 -37.27
CA LEU A 284 21.29 55.18 -38.38
C LEU A 284 21.51 56.69 -38.18
N PHE A 285 22.76 57.06 -37.90
CA PHE A 285 23.25 58.42 -38.11
C PHE A 285 23.31 58.71 -39.62
N GLU A 286 22.71 59.83 -40.03
CA GLU A 286 23.02 60.57 -41.27
C GLU A 286 24.35 61.33 -41.13
#